data_AF-E6QH61-F1
#
_entry.id   AF-E6QH61-F1
#
_cell.length_a   1.000
_cell.length_b   1.000
_cell.length_c   1.000
_cell.angle_alpha   90.00
_cell.angle_beta   90.00
_cell.angle_gamma   90.00
#
_symmetry.space_group_name_H-M   'P 1'
#
loop_
_entity.id
_entity.type
_entity.pdbx_description
1 polymer ?
#
loop_
_entity_poly.entity_id
_entity_poly.type
_entity_poly.pdbx_seq_one_letter_code
_entity_poly.pdbx_strand_id
1 'polypeptide(L)' 'MKAQRKDATPGAPLWIKDHGEWKLVIATKARPDGKGHQVVWTDTEGNSGESALDIMYTHPED' A
#
# COMPACT_ATOMS: atom_id res chain seq x y z
N MET A 1 -9.25 2.85 -7.31
CA MET A 1 -9.28 4.13 -6.58
C MET A 1 -8.03 4.19 -5.72
N LYS A 2 -7.36 5.35 -5.72
CA LYS A 2 -6.19 5.56 -4.84
C LYS A 2 -6.55 5.38 -3.38
N ALA A 3 -5.66 4.74 -2.63
CA ALA A 3 -5.82 4.53 -1.20
C ALA A 3 -5.77 5.87 -0.45
N GLN A 4 -6.64 6.02 0.54
CA GLN A 4 -6.60 7.14 1.46
C GLN A 4 -6.02 6.68 2.80
N ARG A 5 -5.66 7.65 3.65
CA ARG A 5 -5.03 7.36 4.95
C ARG A 5 -5.87 6.42 5.81
N LYS A 6 -7.20 6.53 5.73
CA LYS A 6 -8.16 5.69 6.45
C LYS A 6 -8.14 4.23 5.99
N ASP A 7 -7.70 3.99 4.75
CA ASP A 7 -7.67 2.66 4.13
C ASP A 7 -6.34 1.95 4.40
N ALA A 8 -5.27 2.69 4.72
CA ALA A 8 -3.95 2.15 5.05
C ALA A 8 -3.79 1.81 6.56
N THR A 9 -4.78 1.13 7.13
CA THR A 9 -4.71 0.65 8.52
C THR A 9 -3.92 -0.68 8.58
N PRO A 10 -3.24 -0.97 9.70
CA PRO A 10 -2.61 -2.28 9.89
C PRO A 10 -3.60 -3.44 9.67
N GLY A 11 -3.25 -4.38 8.80
CA GLY A 11 -4.09 -5.50 8.37
C GLY A 11 -4.95 -5.21 7.13
N ALA A 12 -4.99 -3.98 6.62
CA ALA A 12 -5.80 -3.65 5.45
C ALA A 12 -5.14 -4.15 4.16
N PRO A 13 -5.92 -4.77 3.25
CA PRO A 13 -5.45 -5.12 1.93
C PRO A 13 -5.34 -3.86 1.05
N LEU A 14 -4.19 -3.66 0.44
CA LEU A 14 -3.88 -2.62 -0.52
C LEU A 14 -3.25 -3.21 -1.77
N TRP A 15 -3.25 -2.43 -2.84
CA TRP A 15 -2.71 -2.83 -4.12
C TRP A 15 -1.64 -1.84 -4.57
N ILE A 16 -0.54 -2.38 -5.09
CA ILE A 16 0.52 -1.60 -5.72
C ILE A 16 0.71 -2.09 -7.15
N LYS A 17 1.09 -1.19 -8.06
CA LYS A 17 1.42 -1.53 -9.43
C LYS A 17 2.93 -1.69 -9.55
N ASP A 18 3.39 -2.92 -9.68
CA ASP A 18 4.80 -3.28 -9.81
C ASP A 18 5.04 -3.81 -11.22
N HIS A 19 5.90 -3.13 -11.99
CA HIS A 19 6.20 -3.49 -13.39
C HIS A 19 4.97 -3.68 -14.31
N GLY A 20 3.85 -3.03 -14.00
CA GLY A 20 2.59 -3.14 -14.75
C GLY A 20 1.63 -4.19 -14.22
N GLU A 21 2.06 -5.04 -13.30
CA GLU A 21 1.24 -6.03 -12.63
C GLU A 21 0.74 -5.51 -11.28
N TRP A 22 -0.51 -5.84 -10.95
CA TRP A 22 -1.09 -5.50 -9.66
C TRP A 22 -0.70 -6.53 -8.61
N LYS A 23 -0.01 -6.08 -7.57
CA LYS A 23 0.36 -6.90 -6.42
C LYS A 23 -0.49 -6.54 -5.21
N LEU A 24 -1.07 -7.56 -4.60
CA LEU A 24 -1.77 -7.45 -3.33
C LEU A 24 -0.74 -7.40 -2.19
N VAL A 25 -0.87 -6.40 -1.35
CA VAL A 25 -0.03 -6.19 -0.18
C VAL A 25 -0.89 -5.86 1.04
N ILE A 26 -0.46 -6.28 2.22
CA ILE A 26 -1.15 -6.03 3.47
C ILE A 26 -0.42 -4.89 4.18
N ALA A 27 -1.11 -3.77 4.42
CA ALA A 27 -0.55 -2.67 5.17
C ALA A 27 -0.23 -3.15 6.60
N THR A 28 0.99 -2.93 7.07
CA THR A 28 1.42 -3.28 8.43
C THR A 28 1.55 -2.02 9.29
N LYS A 29 1.89 -0.89 8.68
CA LYS A 29 2.03 0.39 9.38
C LYS A 29 1.87 1.55 8.41
N ALA A 30 1.08 2.56 8.78
CA ALA A 30 1.08 3.85 8.08
C ALA A 30 1.64 4.93 9.01
N ARG A 31 2.59 5.72 8.50
CA ARG A 31 3.21 6.83 9.23
C ARG A 31 3.32 8.09 8.36
N PRO A 32 3.19 9.29 8.93
CA PRO A 32 3.53 10.51 8.21
C PRO A 32 5.05 10.57 7.97
N ASP A 33 5.49 10.99 6.79
CA ASP A 33 6.93 11.10 6.44
C ASP A 33 7.41 12.55 6.16
N GLY A 34 6.54 13.54 6.38
CA GLY A 34 6.81 14.95 6.10
C GLY A 34 6.58 15.38 4.64
N LYS A 35 6.50 14.45 3.68
CA LYS A 35 6.07 14.66 2.28
C LYS A 35 4.70 14.06 1.99
N GLY A 36 4.19 13.23 2.88
CA GLY A 36 2.87 12.61 2.79
C GLY A 36 2.70 11.54 3.85
N HIS A 37 2.17 10.39 3.43
CA HIS A 37 2.05 9.19 4.25
C HIS A 37 2.84 8.06 3.60
N GLN A 38 3.69 7.43 4.39
CA GLN A 38 4.40 6.23 4.01
C GLN A 38 3.70 5.03 4.64
N VAL A 39 3.49 3.99 3.85
CA VAL A 39 2.89 2.72 4.25
C VAL A 39 3.95 1.64 4.15
N VAL A 40 4.21 0.98 5.28
CA VAL A 40 4.93 -0.29 5.34
C VAL A 40 3.89 -1.38 5.11
N TRP A 41 4.23 -2.35 4.27
CA TRP A 41 3.33 -3.43 3.89
C TRP A 41 4.10 -4.75 3.78
N THR A 42 3.36 -5.86 3.73
CA THR A 42 3.87 -7.21 3.51
C THR A 42 3.08 -7.85 2.38
N ASP A 43 3.74 -8.44 1.39
CA ASP A 43 3.07 -9.16 0.30
C ASP A 43 2.61 -10.56 0.72
N THR A 44 1.96 -11.27 -0.20
CA THR A 44 1.48 -12.64 0.02
C THR A 44 2.60 -13.68 0.14
N GLU A 45 3.81 -13.34 -0.27
CA GLU A 45 5.00 -14.20 -0.19
C GLU A 45 5.77 -13.97 1.12
N GLY A 46 5.35 -13.00 1.93
CA GLY A 46 5.96 -12.64 3.20
C GLY A 46 7.09 -11.62 3.08
N ASN A 47 7.33 -11.04 1.90
CA ASN A 47 8.30 -9.96 1.76
C ASN A 47 7.70 -8.66 2.27
N SER A 48 8.51 -7.87 2.96
CA SER A 48 8.10 -6.56 3.45
C SER A 48 8.64 -5.46 2.55
N GLY A 49 7.83 -4.44 2.33
CA GLY A 49 8.19 -3.26 1.56
C GLY A 49 7.63 -1.99 2.15
N GLU A 50 8.06 -0.86 1.60
CA GLU A 50 7.52 0.45 1.94
C GLU A 50 7.15 1.20 0.66
N SER A 51 6.03 1.91 0.70
CA SER A 51 5.53 2.67 -0.44
C SER A 51 4.82 3.92 0.05
N ALA A 52 4.87 4.97 -0.77
CA ALA A 52 4.09 6.16 -0.51
C ALA A 52 2.59 5.86 -0.75
N LEU A 53 1.72 6.38 0.11
CA LEU A 53 0.28 6.09 0.07
C LEU A 53 -0.36 6.50 -1.27
N ASP A 54 0.16 7.53 -1.93
CA ASP A 54 -0.34 8.09 -3.18
C ASP A 54 -0.16 7.18 -4.41
N ILE A 55 0.70 6.16 -4.29
CA ILE A 55 0.89 5.11 -5.30
C ILE A 55 0.20 3.79 -4.94
N MET A 56 -0.49 3.73 -3.79
CA MET A 56 -1.26 2.57 -3.36
C MET A 56 -2.73 2.73 -3.69
N TYR A 57 -3.43 1.61 -3.80
CA TYR A 57 -4.81 1.53 -4.26
C TYR A 57 -5.63 0.59 -3.37
N THR A 58 -6.93 0.85 -3.23
CA THR A 58 -7.85 -0.06 -2.49
C THR A 58 -8.30 -1.25 -3.31
N HIS A 59 -8.17 -1.16 -4.63
CA HIS A 59 -8.46 -2.22 -5.59
C HIS A 59 -7.54 -2.04 -6.82
N PRO A 60 -7.25 -3.10 -7.58
CA PRO A 60 -6.56 -2.95 -8.86
C PRO A 60 -7.39 -2.04 -9.76
N GLU A 61 -6.73 -1.12 -10.45
CA GLU A 61 -7.35 -0.32 -11.50
C GLU A 61 -6.99 -0.93 -12.85
N ASP A 62 -8.00 -1.22 -13.68
CA ASP A 62 -7.80 -1.60 -15.09
C ASP A 62 -7.11 -0.46 -15.87
#